data_AF-A0A2D4GAJ3-F1
#
_entry.id   AF-A0A2D4GAJ3-F1
#
_cell.length_a   1.000
_cell.length_b   1.000
_cell.length_c   1.000
_cell.angle_alpha   90.00
_cell.angle_beta   90.00
_cell.angle_gamma   90.00
#
_symmetry.space_group_name_H-M   'P 1'
#
loop_
_entity.id
_entity.type
_entity.pdbx_description
1 polymer ?
#
loop_
_entity_poly.entity_id
_entity_poly.type
_entity_poly.pdbx_seq_one_letter_code
_entity_poly.pdbx_strand_id
1 'polypeptide(L)'
;MKPSQEMNISIVWCFLVLAFAIKILFSLTTHYFKVEEGGERSVCVTFGFFFFVKAMVILIVTENYLEFGLESGFSNFSESAVQFFEKQGLESQGPVSKLTFKLFLAILCSLIGAFLTFPGLRLAQMHLDALSLTTEKITQTLLHINFLAPLLMVLL
;
A
#
# COMPACT_ATOMS: atom_id res chain seq x y z
N MET A 1 38.59 -12.01 -4.53
CA MET A 1 37.37 -11.65 -3.77
C MET A 1 36.65 -10.57 -4.56
N LYS A 2 35.50 -10.84 -5.21
CA LYS A 2 34.80 -9.84 -6.04
C LYS A 2 34.04 -8.86 -5.13
N PRO A 3 34.18 -7.54 -5.30
CA PRO A 3 33.55 -6.52 -4.44
C PRO A 3 32.07 -6.26 -4.82
N SER A 4 31.32 -7.30 -5.17
CA SER A 4 29.96 -7.19 -5.75
C SER A 4 28.88 -7.86 -4.90
N GLN A 5 29.16 -8.18 -3.64
CA GLN A 5 28.21 -8.81 -2.71
C GLN A 5 27.98 -7.97 -1.44
N GLU A 6 28.14 -6.65 -1.52
CA GLU A 6 27.68 -5.80 -0.43
C GLU A 6 26.17 -5.60 -0.59
N MET A 7 25.40 -6.26 0.27
CA MET A 7 23.95 -6.07 0.35
C MET A 7 23.68 -4.60 0.69
N ASN A 8 22.97 -3.89 -0.19
CA ASN A 8 22.65 -2.49 0.04
C ASN A 8 21.80 -2.36 1.30
N ILE A 9 22.38 -1.81 2.36
CA ILE A 9 21.74 -1.67 3.66
C ILE A 9 20.44 -0.83 3.57
N SER A 10 20.36 0.12 2.62
CA SER A 10 19.17 0.94 2.38
C SER A 10 17.99 0.11 1.90
N ILE A 11 18.24 -0.96 1.14
CA ILE A 11 17.20 -1.90 0.69
C ILE A 11 16.64 -2.65 1.91
N VAL A 12 17.51 -3.08 2.84
CA VAL A 12 17.08 -3.75 4.08
C VAL A 12 16.20 -2.82 4.92
N TRP A 13 16.61 -1.56 5.08
CA TRP A 13 15.81 -0.56 5.79
C TRP A 13 14.45 -0.30 5.11
N CYS A 14 14.43 -0.17 3.78
CA CYS A 14 13.17 -0.06 3.03
C CYS A 14 12.24 -1.25 3.29
N PHE A 15 12.76 -2.48 3.23
CA PHE A 15 11.97 -3.68 3.52
C PHE A 15 11.47 -3.71 4.96
N LEU A 16 12.28 -3.28 5.92
CA LEU A 16 11.90 -3.23 7.33
C LEU A 16 10.77 -2.22 7.57
N VAL A 17 10.88 -1.01 7.01
CA VAL A 17 9.83 0.03 7.08
C VAL A 17 8.56 -0.46 6.40
N LEU A 18 8.67 -1.05 5.20
CA LEU A 18 7.54 -1.61 4.47
C LEU A 18 6.85 -2.73 5.28
N ALA A 19 7.62 -3.65 5.85
CA ALA A 19 7.11 -4.75 6.66
C ALA A 19 6.41 -4.23 7.93
N PHE A 20 6.98 -3.22 8.59
CA PHE A 20 6.35 -2.58 9.74
C PHE A 20 5.05 -1.90 9.35
N ALA A 21 5.03 -1.13 8.25
CA ALA A 21 3.81 -0.50 7.75
C ALA A 21 2.72 -1.54 7.44
N ILE A 22 3.05 -2.60 6.70
CA ILE A 22 2.11 -3.69 6.38
C ILE A 22 1.60 -4.35 7.67
N LYS A 23 2.48 -4.64 8.64
CA LYS A 23 2.10 -5.22 9.93
C LYS A 23 1.10 -4.34 10.66
N ILE A 24 1.35 -3.03 10.76
CA ILE A 24 0.47 -2.08 11.44
C ILE A 24 -0.88 -2.02 10.72
N LEU A 25 -0.88 -1.88 9.40
CA LEU A 25 -2.11 -1.82 8.59
C LEU A 25 -2.96 -3.11 8.71
N PHE A 26 -2.30 -4.27 8.70
CA PHE A 26 -2.97 -5.56 8.87
C PHE A 26 -3.49 -5.75 10.30
N SER A 27 -2.73 -5.32 11.31
CA SER A 27 -3.15 -5.33 12.72
C SER A 27 -4.37 -4.45 12.94
N LEU A 28 -4.36 -3.24 12.37
CA LEU A 28 -5.48 -2.29 12.42
C LEU A 28 -6.72 -2.92 11.78
N THR A 29 -6.57 -3.45 10.57
CA THR A 29 -7.67 -4.12 9.85
C THR A 29 -8.22 -5.29 10.63
N THR A 30 -7.36 -6.15 11.18
CA THR A 30 -7.78 -7.30 12.00
C THR A 30 -8.55 -6.85 13.24
N HIS A 31 -8.14 -5.75 13.88
CA HIS A 31 -8.86 -5.18 15.02
C HIS A 31 -10.26 -4.72 14.62
N TYR A 32 -10.38 -3.97 13.51
CA TYR A 32 -11.68 -3.52 13.00
C TYR A 32 -12.58 -4.67 12.54
N PHE A 33 -12.00 -5.74 11.97
CA PHE A 33 -12.73 -6.96 11.63
C PHE A 33 -13.17 -7.80 12.84
N LYS A 34 -12.75 -7.45 14.06
CA LYS A 34 -13.22 -8.07 15.31
C LYS A 34 -14.32 -7.27 16.01
N VAL A 35 -14.43 -5.96 15.75
CA VAL A 35 -15.47 -5.09 16.34
C VAL A 35 -16.85 -5.50 15.84
N GLU A 36 -17.82 -5.63 16.75
CA GLU A 36 -19.17 -6.17 16.49
C GLU A 36 -19.99 -5.38 15.46
N GLU A 37 -19.68 -4.10 15.25
CA GLU A 37 -20.36 -3.28 14.25
C GLU A 37 -19.90 -3.61 12.82
N GLY A 38 -20.75 -4.34 12.08
CA GLY A 38 -20.47 -4.76 10.70
C GLY A 38 -20.29 -3.61 9.69
N GLY A 39 -20.71 -2.39 10.04
CA GLY A 39 -20.63 -1.21 9.17
C GLY A 39 -19.20 -0.88 8.76
N GLU A 40 -18.27 -0.83 9.73
CA GLU A 40 -16.86 -0.51 9.49
C GLU A 40 -16.18 -1.51 8.54
N ARG A 41 -16.51 -2.80 8.70
CA ARG A 41 -15.99 -3.88 7.86
C ARG A 41 -16.46 -3.73 6.42
N SER A 42 -17.74 -3.42 6.23
CA SER A 42 -18.33 -3.23 4.90
C SER A 42 -17.68 -2.06 4.16
N VAL A 43 -17.46 -0.93 4.83
CA VAL A 43 -16.82 0.26 4.25
C VAL A 43 -15.38 -0.06 3.83
N CYS A 44 -14.61 -0.75 4.68
CA CYS A 44 -13.24 -1.17 4.35
C CYS A 44 -13.20 -2.05 3.07
N VAL A 45 -14.08 -3.06 2.98
CA VAL A 45 -14.17 -3.95 1.82
C VAL A 45 -14.62 -3.20 0.56
N THR A 46 -15.61 -2.31 0.67
CA THR A 46 -16.09 -1.51 -0.46
C THR A 46 -14.99 -0.62 -1.04
N PHE A 47 -14.19 0.05 -0.19
CA PHE A 47 -13.05 0.83 -0.67
C PHE A 47 -11.97 -0.04 -1.29
N GLY A 48 -11.67 -1.22 -0.72
CA GLY A 48 -10.77 -2.19 -1.34
C GLY A 48 -11.21 -2.53 -2.76
N PHE A 49 -12.46 -2.93 -2.93
CA PHE A 49 -12.99 -3.25 -4.25
C PHE A 49 -12.99 -2.04 -5.22
N PHE A 50 -13.31 -0.84 -4.71
CA PHE A 50 -13.25 0.39 -5.50
C PHE A 50 -11.84 0.66 -6.05
N PHE A 51 -10.81 0.55 -5.20
CA PHE A 51 -9.42 0.72 -5.64
C PHE A 51 -8.96 -0.43 -6.54
N PHE A 52 -9.41 -1.66 -6.30
CA PHE A 52 -9.14 -2.80 -7.18
C PHE A 52 -9.63 -2.54 -8.60
N VAL A 53 -10.91 -2.13 -8.75
CA VAL A 53 -11.50 -1.83 -10.07
C VAL A 53 -10.77 -0.66 -10.73
N LYS A 54 -10.47 0.41 -9.98
CA LYS A 54 -9.69 1.55 -10.50
C LYS A 54 -8.31 1.11 -10.97
N ALA A 55 -7.59 0.32 -10.17
CA ALA A 55 -6.26 -0.18 -10.51
C ALA A 55 -6.31 -1.07 -11.76
N MET A 56 -7.30 -1.96 -11.85
CA MET A 56 -7.49 -2.79 -13.03
C MET A 56 -7.79 -1.98 -14.30
N VAL A 57 -8.66 -0.96 -14.19
CA VAL A 57 -8.95 -0.05 -15.31
C VAL A 57 -7.69 0.67 -15.75
N ILE A 58 -6.83 1.11 -14.83
CA ILE A 58 -5.59 1.80 -15.15
C ILE A 58 -4.56 0.84 -15.77
N LEU A 59 -4.39 -0.37 -15.21
CA LEU A 59 -3.38 -1.34 -15.62
C LEU A 59 -3.73 -2.08 -16.92
N ILE A 60 -5.01 -2.13 -17.30
CA ILE A 60 -5.43 -2.70 -18.60
C ILE A 60 -5.18 -1.73 -19.75
N VAL A 61 -5.12 -0.43 -19.50
CA VAL A 61 -4.76 0.55 -20.54
C VAL A 61 -3.36 0.24 -21.06
N THR A 62 -3.24 0.23 -22.38
CA THR A 62 -1.97 0.01 -23.08
C THR A 62 -0.99 1.15 -22.82
N GLU A 63 0.30 0.83 -22.74
CA GLU A 63 1.37 1.79 -22.46
C GLU A 63 1.45 2.96 -23.43
N ASN A 64 0.92 2.81 -24.64
CA ASN A 64 0.81 3.88 -25.65
C ASN A 64 -0.02 5.08 -25.17
N TYR A 65 -0.87 4.91 -24.16
CA TYR A 65 -1.66 6.00 -23.56
C TYR A 65 -1.18 6.37 -22.16
N LEU A 66 -0.68 5.40 -21.39
CA LEU A 66 -0.19 5.58 -20.03
C LEU A 66 1.22 4.99 -19.96
N GLU A 67 2.24 5.85 -19.98
CA GLU A 67 3.68 5.49 -19.94
C GLU A 67 4.11 4.91 -18.58
N PHE A 68 3.43 3.86 -18.10
CA PHE A 68 3.74 3.20 -16.83
C PHE A 68 5.05 2.40 -16.87
N GLY A 69 5.54 2.00 -18.04
CA GLY A 69 6.74 1.18 -18.20
C GLY A 69 6.66 -0.20 -17.54
N LEU A 70 5.43 -0.71 -17.36
CA LEU A 70 5.12 -2.00 -16.76
C LEU A 70 5.59 -3.18 -17.62
N GLU A 71 5.56 -3.06 -18.94
CA GLU A 71 5.97 -4.08 -19.90
C GLU A 71 7.50 -4.26 -19.87
N SER A 72 8.24 -3.16 -19.85
CA SER A 72 9.70 -3.16 -19.66
C SER A 72 10.09 -3.61 -18.25
N GLY A 73 9.36 -3.18 -17.22
CA GLY A 73 9.57 -3.64 -15.84
C GLY A 73 9.34 -5.15 -15.71
N PHE A 74 8.28 -5.67 -16.34
CA PHE A 74 7.96 -7.09 -16.36
C PHE A 74 9.01 -7.90 -17.13
N SER A 75 9.50 -7.44 -18.29
CA SER A 75 10.55 -8.15 -19.03
C SER A 75 11.85 -8.24 -18.24
N ASN A 76 12.27 -7.14 -17.59
CA ASN A 76 13.47 -7.10 -16.76
C ASN A 76 13.34 -7.99 -15.52
N PHE A 77 12.17 -7.98 -14.88
CA PHE A 77 11.88 -8.85 -13.74
C PHE A 77 11.87 -10.33 -14.15
N SER A 78 11.20 -10.64 -15.26
CA SER A 78 11.12 -11.97 -15.84
C SER A 78 12.51 -12.54 -16.12
N GLU A 79 13.36 -11.79 -16.82
CA GLU A 79 14.73 -12.18 -17.12
C GLU A 79 15.56 -12.40 -15.85
N SER A 80 15.49 -11.48 -14.90
CA SER A 80 16.19 -11.58 -13.62
C SER A 80 15.73 -12.79 -12.79
N ALA A 81 14.43 -13.10 -12.82
CA ALA A 81 13.85 -14.24 -12.11
C ALA A 81 14.33 -15.56 -12.71
N VAL A 82 14.33 -15.69 -14.05
CA VAL A 82 14.85 -16.89 -14.73
C VAL A 82 16.32 -17.13 -14.37
N GLN A 83 17.17 -16.09 -14.47
CA GLN A 83 18.59 -16.20 -14.09
C GLN A 83 18.79 -16.58 -12.61
N PHE A 84 17.89 -16.15 -11.72
CA PHE A 84 17.93 -16.53 -10.31
C PHE A 84 17.55 -18.01 -10.10
N PHE A 85 16.49 -18.49 -10.77
CA PHE A 85 16.06 -19.88 -10.68
C PHE A 85 17.09 -20.85 -11.27
N GLU A 86 17.70 -20.50 -12.41
CA GLU A 86 18.80 -21.27 -13.01
C GLU A 86 20.00 -21.39 -12.07
N LYS A 87 20.37 -20.31 -11.38
CA LYS A 87 21.43 -20.33 -10.36
C LYS A 87 21.10 -21.20 -9.15
N GLN A 88 19.82 -21.44 -8.87
CA GLN A 88 19.36 -22.35 -7.82
C GLN A 88 19.13 -23.79 -8.32
N GLY A 89 19.44 -24.09 -9.58
CA GLY A 89 19.31 -25.43 -10.17
C GLY A 89 17.86 -25.84 -10.47
N LEU A 90 16.93 -24.88 -10.50
CA LEU A 90 15.53 -25.10 -10.84
C LEU A 90 15.29 -24.69 -12.29
N GLU A 91 14.95 -25.64 -13.18
CA GLU A 91 14.47 -25.32 -14.52
C GLU A 91 13.06 -24.73 -14.42
N SER A 92 12.94 -23.41 -14.60
CA SER A 92 11.65 -22.72 -14.57
C SER A 92 11.14 -22.48 -15.99
N GLN A 93 10.00 -23.07 -16.33
CA GLN A 93 9.28 -22.79 -17.58
C GLN A 93 8.57 -21.44 -17.49
N GLY A 94 9.31 -20.34 -17.72
CA GLY A 94 8.76 -19.01 -18.00
C GLY A 94 7.97 -18.35 -16.86
N PRO A 95 8.31 -17.12 -16.44
CA PRO A 95 7.66 -16.51 -15.30
C PRO A 95 6.28 -15.97 -15.73
N VAL A 96 5.24 -16.40 -15.01
CA VAL A 96 4.01 -15.64 -14.71
C VAL A 96 3.47 -14.76 -15.86
N SER A 97 2.35 -15.14 -16.49
CA SER A 97 1.69 -14.33 -17.54
C SER A 97 1.60 -12.83 -17.20
N LYS A 98 1.78 -11.95 -18.20
CA LYS A 98 1.63 -10.48 -18.07
C LYS A 98 0.33 -10.08 -17.36
N LEU A 99 -0.74 -10.84 -17.60
CA LEU A 99 -2.03 -10.63 -16.93
C LEU A 99 -1.92 -10.88 -15.42
N THR A 100 -1.26 -11.97 -15.01
CA THR A 100 -1.06 -12.30 -13.60
C THR A 100 -0.20 -11.25 -12.90
N PHE A 101 0.81 -10.69 -13.57
CA PHE A 101 1.60 -9.58 -13.04
C PHE A 101 0.74 -8.33 -12.80
N LYS A 102 -0.08 -7.94 -13.78
CA LYS A 102 -1.05 -6.84 -13.65
C LYS A 102 -2.04 -7.09 -12.52
N LEU A 103 -2.54 -8.33 -12.40
CA LEU A 103 -3.49 -8.71 -11.37
C LEU A 103 -2.87 -8.67 -9.96
N PHE A 104 -1.64 -9.13 -9.81
CA PHE A 104 -0.91 -9.02 -8.55
C PHE A 104 -0.73 -7.55 -8.14
N LEU A 105 -0.31 -6.70 -9.08
CA LEU A 105 -0.17 -5.27 -8.83
C LEU A 105 -1.51 -4.61 -8.45
N ALA A 106 -2.60 -4.97 -9.13
CA ALA A 106 -3.93 -4.49 -8.80
C ALA A 106 -4.39 -4.89 -7.39
N ILE A 107 -4.08 -6.12 -6.95
CA ILE A 107 -4.36 -6.59 -5.58
C ILE A 107 -3.55 -5.78 -4.56
N LEU A 108 -2.27 -5.52 -4.83
CA LEU A 108 -1.44 -4.69 -3.95
C LEU A 108 -2.00 -3.26 -3.86
N CYS A 109 -2.37 -2.64 -4.99
CA CYS A 109 -3.01 -1.33 -5.03
C CYS A 109 -4.33 -1.31 -4.26
N SER A 110 -5.15 -2.36 -4.38
CA SER A 110 -6.39 -2.53 -3.63
C SER A 110 -6.15 -2.59 -2.13
N LEU A 111 -5.15 -3.37 -1.68
CA LEU A 111 -4.82 -3.52 -0.27
C LEU A 111 -4.32 -2.20 0.32
N ILE A 112 -3.40 -1.53 -0.37
CA ILE A 112 -2.88 -0.22 0.05
C ILE A 112 -4.00 0.82 0.07
N GLY A 113 -4.85 0.86 -0.96
CA GLY A 113 -5.98 1.79 -1.04
C GLY A 113 -6.99 1.60 0.10
N ALA A 114 -7.33 0.35 0.43
CA ALA A 114 -8.22 0.03 1.56
C ALA A 114 -7.59 0.45 2.90
N PHE A 115 -6.32 0.09 3.11
CA PHE A 115 -5.59 0.34 4.34
C PHE A 115 -5.25 1.81 4.59
N LEU A 116 -5.19 2.65 3.55
CA LEU A 116 -5.01 4.09 3.71
C LEU A 116 -6.34 4.83 3.86
N THR A 117 -7.32 4.50 3.02
CA THR A 117 -8.57 5.27 2.92
C THR A 117 -9.47 5.04 4.12
N PHE A 118 -9.65 3.79 4.55
CA PHE A 118 -10.57 3.50 5.66
C PHE A 118 -10.08 4.09 6.98
N PRO A 119 -8.82 3.86 7.42
CA PRO A 119 -8.29 4.53 8.62
C PRO A 119 -8.23 6.05 8.48
N GLY A 120 -7.95 6.57 7.28
CA GLY A 120 -7.97 8.00 7.01
C GLY A 120 -9.35 8.64 7.23
N LEU A 121 -10.41 8.00 6.70
CA LEU A 121 -11.79 8.44 6.91
C LEU A 121 -12.21 8.32 8.38
N ARG A 122 -11.81 7.23 9.06
CA ARG A 122 -12.11 7.03 10.48
C ARG A 122 -11.42 8.05 11.37
N LEU A 123 -10.15 8.37 11.07
CA LEU A 123 -9.40 9.42 11.75
C LEU A 123 -10.08 10.78 11.57
N ALA A 124 -10.51 11.10 10.35
CA ALA A 124 -11.23 12.35 10.06
C ALA A 124 -12.58 12.43 10.80
N GLN A 125 -13.33 11.34 10.85
CA GLN A 125 -14.58 11.26 11.62
C GLN A 125 -14.33 11.45 13.12
N MET A 126 -13.39 10.72 13.71
CA MET A 126 -13.02 10.89 15.12
C MET A 126 -12.56 12.33 15.43
N HIS A 127 -11.87 12.98 14.50
CA HIS A 127 -11.47 14.36 14.64
C HIS A 127 -12.67 15.33 14.62
N LEU A 128 -13.61 15.15 13.69
CA LEU A 128 -14.85 15.95 13.63
C LEU A 128 -15.73 15.72 14.86
N ASP A 129 -15.85 14.48 15.33
CA ASP A 129 -16.60 14.13 16.53
C ASP A 129 -16.00 14.83 17.76
N ALA A 130 -14.67 14.75 17.94
CA ALA A 130 -13.96 15.44 19.02
C ALA A 130 -14.12 16.97 18.95
N LEU A 131 -14.14 17.55 17.73
CA LEU A 131 -14.39 18.97 17.53
C LEU A 131 -15.83 19.36 17.93
N SER A 132 -16.81 18.53 17.58
CA SER A 132 -18.22 18.78 17.88
C SER A 132 -18.57 18.68 19.37
N LEU A 133 -17.84 17.83 20.11
CA LEU A 133 -18.03 17.61 21.55
C LEU A 133 -17.27 18.63 22.42
N THR A 134 -16.40 19.44 21.83
CA THR A 134 -15.55 20.39 22.56
C THR A 134 -16.13 21.80 22.50
N THR A 135 -16.50 22.36 23.65
CA THR A 135 -17.02 23.75 23.75
C THR A 135 -15.90 24.79 23.94
N GLU A 136 -14.71 24.37 24.40
CA GLU A 136 -13.61 25.27 24.73
C GLU A 136 -12.69 25.58 23.54
N LYS A 137 -12.48 26.88 23.27
CA LYS A 137 -11.68 27.37 22.15
C LYS A 137 -10.21 26.92 22.17
N ILE A 138 -9.63 26.70 23.36
CA ILE A 138 -8.23 26.26 23.52
C ILE A 138 -8.06 24.80 23.10
N THR A 139 -9.00 23.94 23.49
CA THR A 139 -8.98 22.52 23.12
C THR A 139 -9.22 22.34 21.62
N GLN A 140 -10.06 23.18 21.02
CA GLN A 140 -10.28 23.22 19.58
C GLN A 140 -9.02 23.60 18.78
N THR A 141 -8.25 24.62 19.20
CA THR A 141 -7.01 24.99 18.52
C THR A 141 -5.93 23.92 18.67
N LEU A 142 -5.81 23.29 19.84
CA LEU A 142 -4.91 22.14 20.05
C LEU A 142 -5.27 20.96 19.14
N LEU A 143 -6.55 20.68 18.93
CA LEU A 143 -7.00 19.59 18.07
C LEU A 143 -6.58 19.82 16.61
N HIS A 144 -6.74 21.04 16.10
CA HIS A 144 -6.28 21.39 14.75
C HIS A 144 -4.77 21.28 14.58
N ILE A 145 -3.99 21.67 15.60
CA ILE A 145 -2.53 21.51 15.59
C ILE A 145 -2.15 20.02 15.55
N ASN A 146 -2.81 19.18 16.36
CA ASN A 146 -2.57 17.73 16.37
C ASN A 146 -2.89 17.07 15.02
N PHE A 147 -3.97 17.50 14.36
CA PHE A 147 -4.32 17.01 13.03
C PHE A 147 -3.31 17.43 11.95
N LEU A 148 -2.70 18.62 12.09
CA LEU A 148 -1.71 19.14 11.14
C LEU A 148 -0.28 18.64 11.41
N ALA A 149 0.01 18.15 12.61
CA ALA A 149 1.35 17.72 13.01
C ALA A 149 1.99 16.66 12.10
N PRO A 150 1.26 15.64 11.60
CA PRO A 150 1.82 14.69 10.63
C PRO A 150 2.26 15.36 9.32
N LEU A 151 1.59 16.43 8.88
CA LEU A 151 1.96 17.17 7.67
C LEU A 151 3.27 17.95 7.88
N LEU A 152 3.44 18.56 9.06
CA LEU A 152 4.68 19.26 9.41
C LEU A 152 5.88 18.30 9.47
N MET A 153 5.68 17.07 9.94
CA MET A 153 6.75 16.06 9.99
C MET A 153 7.16 15.59 8.58
N VAL A 154 6.22 15.50 7.64
CA VAL A 154 6.51 15.16 6.23
C VAL A 154 7.18 16.32 5.48
N LEU A 155 6.91 17.57 5.89
CA LEU A 155 7.48 18.77 5.26
C LEU A 155 8.91 19.09 5.73
N LEU A 156 9.37 18.45 6.81
CA LEU A 156 10.67 18.68 7.46
C LEU A 156 11.70 17.63 7.00
#